data_AF-A0A1J8QWN7-F1
#
_entry.id   AF-A0A1J8QWN7-F1
#
_cell.length_a   1.000
_cell.length_b   1.000
_cell.length_c   1.000
_cell.angle_alpha   90.00
_cell.angle_beta   90.00
_cell.angle_gamma   90.00
#
_symmetry.space_group_name_H-M   'P 1'
#
loop_
_entity.id
_entity.type
_entity.pdbx_description
1 polymer ?
#
loop_
_entity_poly.entity_id
_entity_poly.type
_entity_poly.pdbx_seq_one_letter_code
_entity_poly.pdbx_strand_id
1 'polypeptide(L)'
;MEYIDAPDCTEKSVKRVAQAVQTLISVRGPNSAPGHVGGGPVIHTFFIDDWTSPFRYETVDELEQHINGILRVGGNPRRISLVADASDGLYLCPCDINPGNFKKLPDGKVVALDFRASCFLPPSFFAVAMEKAVDLFTQRVARHVKYPISGDVAAMTSASYSLAPYGRNDIGAPKSLCRRKEL
;
A
#
# COMPACT_ATOMS: atom_id res chain seq x y z
N MET A 1 -8.65 21.35 4.54
CA MET A 1 -7.52 21.10 3.62
C MET A 1 -7.19 22.43 2.96
N GLU A 2 -5.93 22.83 2.91
CA GLU A 2 -5.51 24.06 2.21
C GLU A 2 -5.74 23.90 0.71
N TYR A 3 -6.28 24.93 0.05
CA TYR A 3 -6.47 24.93 -1.40
C TYR A 3 -5.16 25.35 -2.08
N ILE A 4 -4.62 24.47 -2.94
CA ILE A 4 -3.41 24.75 -3.71
C ILE A 4 -3.80 25.08 -5.14
N ASP A 5 -3.70 26.37 -5.49
CA ASP A 5 -3.98 26.86 -6.84
C ASP A 5 -2.81 26.58 -7.80
N ALA A 6 -2.72 25.33 -8.22
CA ALA A 6 -1.70 24.86 -9.15
C ALA A 6 -2.28 23.78 -10.09
N PRO A 7 -1.73 23.64 -11.31
CA PRO A 7 -2.15 22.58 -12.22
C PRO A 7 -1.75 21.21 -11.69
N ASP A 8 -2.54 20.21 -12.05
CA ASP A 8 -2.20 18.80 -11.84
C ASP A 8 -0.91 18.45 -12.59
N CYS A 9 -0.20 17.47 -12.06
CA CYS A 9 0.89 16.82 -12.76
C CYS A 9 0.34 16.09 -14.00
N THR A 10 1.24 15.80 -14.92
CA THR A 10 0.91 15.08 -16.17
C THR A 10 2.04 14.10 -16.47
N GLU A 11 1.92 13.33 -17.55
CA GLU A 11 2.98 12.45 -18.07
C GLU A 11 4.36 13.14 -18.19
N LYS A 12 4.40 14.45 -18.43
CA LYS A 12 5.65 15.23 -18.50
C LYS A 12 6.33 15.40 -17.13
N SER A 13 5.61 15.12 -16.05
CA SER A 13 6.04 15.33 -14.65
C SER A 13 6.44 14.04 -13.96
N VAL A 14 6.40 12.88 -14.64
CA VAL A 14 6.71 11.54 -14.07
C VAL A 14 7.98 11.53 -13.22
N LYS A 15 9.10 12.09 -13.73
CA LYS A 15 10.38 12.09 -12.98
C LYS A 15 10.31 12.91 -11.68
N ARG A 16 9.57 14.01 -11.68
CA ARG A 16 9.39 14.85 -10.49
C ARG A 16 8.44 14.20 -9.49
N VAL A 17 7.37 13.58 -9.98
CA VAL A 17 6.47 12.80 -9.13
C VAL A 17 7.21 11.62 -8.52
N ALA A 18 8.08 10.93 -9.26
CA ALA A 18 8.93 9.88 -8.71
C ALA A 18 9.86 10.38 -7.59
N GLN A 19 10.42 11.59 -7.71
CA GLN A 19 11.19 12.21 -6.61
C GLN A 19 10.34 12.51 -5.38
N ALA A 20 9.12 13.01 -5.58
CA ALA A 20 8.17 13.24 -4.50
C ALA A 20 7.80 11.91 -3.82
N VAL A 21 7.45 10.88 -4.59
CA VAL A 21 7.15 9.53 -4.10
C VAL A 21 8.35 8.93 -3.38
N GLN A 22 9.57 9.07 -3.90
CA GLN A 22 10.79 8.63 -3.22
C GLN A 22 10.94 9.27 -1.82
N THR A 23 10.54 10.53 -1.69
CA THR A 23 10.53 11.26 -0.41
C THR A 23 9.41 10.77 0.50
N LEU A 24 8.23 10.48 -0.05
CA LEU A 24 7.11 9.94 0.73
C LEU A 24 7.47 8.57 1.30
N ILE A 25 7.98 7.64 0.49
CA ILE A 25 8.30 6.28 0.94
C ILE A 25 9.49 6.18 1.90
N SER A 26 10.21 7.28 2.15
CA SER A 26 11.23 7.33 3.20
C SER A 26 10.69 7.83 4.55
N VAL A 27 9.44 8.30 4.60
CA VAL A 27 8.78 8.71 5.84
C VAL A 27 8.46 7.49 6.69
N ARG A 28 9.01 7.44 7.90
CA ARG A 28 8.78 6.36 8.86
C ARG A 28 7.45 6.55 9.59
N GLY A 29 6.78 5.44 9.88
CA GLY A 29 5.56 5.41 10.68
C GLY A 29 5.82 5.79 12.14
N PRO A 30 4.81 6.38 12.82
CA PRO A 30 4.93 6.80 14.21
C PRO A 30 4.89 5.63 15.20
N ASN A 31 4.49 4.44 14.75
CA ASN A 31 4.41 3.22 15.56
C ASN A 31 4.62 1.97 14.67
N SER A 32 4.55 0.79 15.28
CA SER A 32 4.74 -0.50 14.63
C SER A 32 3.46 -1.16 14.11
N ALA A 33 2.29 -0.52 14.26
CA ALA A 33 1.00 -1.08 13.84
C ALA A 33 0.70 -0.66 12.39
N PRO A 34 0.46 -1.61 11.47
CA PRO A 34 0.16 -1.27 10.09
C PRO A 34 -1.26 -0.73 9.95
N GLY A 35 -1.41 0.37 9.21
CA GLY A 35 -2.71 1.03 9.06
C GLY A 35 -2.65 2.38 8.36
N HIS A 36 -3.83 2.96 8.12
CA HIS A 36 -3.99 4.26 7.48
C HIS A 36 -3.29 5.39 8.26
N VAL A 37 -2.77 6.40 7.55
CA VAL A 37 -2.00 7.53 8.13
C VAL A 37 -2.78 8.32 9.20
N GLY A 38 -4.10 8.41 9.05
CA GLY A 38 -5.01 9.02 10.03
C GLY A 38 -5.52 8.06 11.12
N GLY A 39 -4.97 6.86 11.20
CA GLY A 39 -5.50 5.74 11.98
C GLY A 39 -6.61 4.98 11.24
N GLY A 40 -6.85 3.75 11.67
CA GLY A 40 -7.86 2.87 11.08
C GLY A 40 -7.27 1.66 10.33
N PRO A 41 -8.10 0.91 9.60
CA PRO A 41 -7.65 -0.26 8.84
C PRO A 41 -6.68 0.14 7.73
N VAL A 42 -6.00 -0.86 7.16
CA VAL A 42 -5.17 -0.66 5.96
C VAL A 42 -6.08 -0.35 4.77
N ILE A 43 -5.74 0.69 4.01
CA ILE A 43 -6.34 1.02 2.71
C ILE A 43 -5.25 0.85 1.65
N HIS A 44 -5.38 -0.19 0.82
CA HIS A 44 -4.39 -0.57 -0.17
C HIS A 44 -5.01 -1.43 -1.27
N THR A 45 -4.55 -1.27 -2.52
CA THR A 45 -4.98 -2.06 -3.69
C THR A 45 -4.79 -3.57 -3.55
N PHE A 46 -4.19 -4.04 -2.45
CA PHE A 46 -4.09 -5.45 -2.10
C PHE A 46 -5.49 -6.03 -1.83
N PHE A 47 -6.35 -5.28 -1.14
CA PHE A 47 -7.72 -5.66 -0.84
C PHE A 47 -8.65 -5.30 -2.01
N ILE A 48 -9.67 -6.12 -2.24
CA ILE A 48 -10.67 -5.89 -3.29
C ILE A 48 -11.73 -4.88 -2.84
N ASP A 49 -12.59 -4.49 -3.78
CA ASP A 49 -13.66 -3.51 -3.62
C ASP A 49 -13.15 -2.10 -3.34
N ASP A 50 -13.27 -1.61 -2.11
CA ASP A 50 -12.92 -0.25 -1.68
C ASP A 50 -11.46 -0.12 -1.20
N TRP A 51 -10.66 -1.17 -1.42
CA TRP A 51 -9.26 -1.29 -0.99
C TRP A 51 -9.08 -1.36 0.53
N THR A 52 -10.17 -1.46 1.29
CA THR A 52 -10.12 -1.45 2.74
C THR A 52 -9.98 -2.85 3.30
N SER A 53 -9.01 -3.02 4.20
CA SER A 53 -8.89 -4.24 4.98
C SER A 53 -10.07 -4.38 5.95
N PRO A 54 -10.63 -5.58 6.12
CA PRO A 54 -11.76 -5.79 7.03
C PRO A 54 -11.34 -5.75 8.50
N PHE A 55 -10.04 -5.60 8.78
CA PHE A 55 -9.49 -5.58 10.12
C PHE A 55 -8.56 -4.38 10.33
N ARG A 56 -8.51 -3.93 11.59
CA ARG A 56 -7.40 -3.14 12.11
C ARG A 56 -6.37 -4.12 12.66
N TYR A 57 -5.13 -4.01 12.21
CA TYR A 57 -4.03 -4.83 12.70
C TYR A 57 -3.29 -4.07 13.79
N GLU A 58 -3.04 -4.73 14.91
CA GLU A 58 -2.23 -4.16 15.99
C GLU A 58 -0.74 -4.43 15.77
N THR A 59 -0.41 -5.46 15.01
CA THR A 59 0.97 -5.86 14.70
C THR A 59 1.12 -6.25 13.24
N VAL A 60 2.36 -6.20 12.75
CA VAL A 60 2.72 -6.71 11.41
C VAL A 60 2.48 -8.22 11.30
N ASP A 61 2.66 -8.96 12.40
CA ASP A 61 2.40 -10.41 12.46
C ASP A 61 0.92 -10.74 12.20
N GLU A 62 -0.03 -9.95 12.68
CA GLU A 62 -1.45 -10.16 12.37
C GLU A 62 -1.76 -9.99 10.87
N LEU A 63 -1.16 -8.97 10.24
CA LEU A 63 -1.27 -8.73 8.80
C LEU A 63 -0.60 -9.87 8.01
N GLU A 64 0.58 -10.32 8.44
CA GLU A 64 1.30 -11.45 7.86
C GLU A 64 0.48 -12.75 7.92
N GLN A 65 -0.06 -13.09 9.09
CA GLN A 65 -0.87 -14.28 9.29
C GLN A 65 -2.12 -14.28 8.42
N HIS A 66 -2.77 -13.12 8.29
CA HIS A 66 -3.92 -12.98 7.41
C HIS A 66 -3.54 -13.24 5.94
N ILE A 67 -2.46 -12.62 5.44
CA ILE A 67 -2.03 -12.81 4.04
C ILE A 67 -1.57 -14.25 3.78
N ASN A 68 -0.82 -14.85 4.70
CA ASN A 68 -0.46 -16.27 4.64
C ASN A 68 -1.70 -17.19 4.70
N GLY A 69 -2.74 -16.77 5.42
CA GLY A 69 -4.05 -17.42 5.42
C GLY A 69 -4.76 -17.34 4.07
N ILE A 70 -4.76 -16.17 3.43
CA ILE A 70 -5.30 -15.95 2.08
C ILE A 70 -4.57 -16.85 1.07
N LEU A 71 -3.23 -16.90 1.12
CA LEU A 71 -2.43 -17.79 0.27
C LEU A 71 -2.84 -19.25 0.42
N ARG A 72 -3.02 -19.72 1.66
CA ARG A 72 -3.47 -21.09 1.94
C ARG A 72 -4.85 -21.37 1.37
N VAL A 73 -5.80 -20.44 1.53
CA VAL A 73 -7.15 -20.56 0.95
C VAL A 73 -7.10 -20.58 -0.59
N GLY A 74 -6.20 -19.80 -1.19
CA GLY A 74 -5.95 -19.79 -2.63
C GLY A 74 -5.12 -20.97 -3.15
N GLY A 75 -4.75 -21.94 -2.31
CA GLY A 75 -3.95 -23.10 -2.70
C GLY A 75 -2.47 -22.79 -3.03
N ASN A 76 -1.98 -21.59 -2.68
CA ASN A 76 -0.58 -21.22 -2.89
C ASN A 76 0.30 -21.73 -1.72
N PRO A 77 1.32 -22.56 -1.97
CA PRO A 77 2.15 -23.12 -0.90
C PRO A 77 3.14 -22.12 -0.30
N ARG A 78 3.38 -20.97 -0.96
CA ARG A 78 4.32 -19.95 -0.50
C ARG A 78 3.88 -19.34 0.83
N ARG A 79 4.85 -18.84 1.58
CA ARG A 79 4.65 -18.02 2.79
C ARG A 79 5.49 -16.77 2.66
N ILE A 80 4.96 -15.68 3.18
CA ILE A 80 5.64 -14.39 3.23
C ILE A 80 6.11 -14.11 4.66
N SER A 81 7.12 -13.26 4.81
CA SER A 81 7.58 -12.72 6.09
C SER A 81 7.60 -11.19 6.04
N LEU A 82 6.50 -10.59 6.50
CA LEU A 82 6.39 -9.15 6.68
C LEU A 82 7.10 -8.66 7.95
N VAL A 83 7.23 -9.49 8.98
CA VAL A 83 7.98 -9.13 10.19
C VAL A 83 9.45 -8.85 9.85
N ALA A 84 10.06 -9.66 8.96
CA ALA A 84 11.40 -9.42 8.46
C ALA A 84 11.46 -8.15 7.59
N ASP A 85 10.49 -7.97 6.68
CA ASP A 85 10.37 -6.81 5.80
C ASP A 85 10.20 -5.49 6.59
N ALA A 86 9.50 -5.53 7.72
CA ALA A 86 9.26 -4.40 8.61
C ALA A 86 10.26 -4.28 9.77
N SER A 87 11.40 -5.00 9.73
CA SER A 87 12.40 -4.99 10.80
C SER A 87 12.97 -3.59 11.05
N ASP A 88 13.13 -2.79 9.99
CA ASP A 88 13.52 -1.38 10.05
C ASP A 88 12.31 -0.42 10.19
N GLY A 89 11.16 -0.93 10.61
CA GLY A 89 9.93 -0.18 10.82
C GLY A 89 9.00 -0.14 9.61
N LEU A 90 7.89 0.57 9.79
CA LEU A 90 6.90 0.80 8.76
C LEU A 90 7.18 2.12 8.05
N TYR A 91 6.85 2.19 6.77
CA TYR A 91 7.07 3.36 5.93
C TYR A 91 5.77 3.79 5.28
N LEU A 92 5.66 5.08 4.99
CA LEU A 92 4.52 5.62 4.28
C LEU A 92 4.43 5.00 2.89
N CYS A 93 3.33 4.32 2.63
CA CYS A 93 3.03 3.66 1.37
C CYS A 93 1.87 4.42 0.70
N PRO A 94 2.16 5.36 -0.22
CA PRO A 94 1.13 6.00 -1.01
C PRO A 94 0.64 5.02 -2.08
N CYS A 95 -0.62 4.59 -1.97
CA CYS A 95 -1.18 3.60 -2.89
C CYS A 95 -1.82 4.23 -4.15
N ASP A 96 -2.21 5.50 -4.10
CA ASP A 96 -2.93 6.20 -5.17
C ASP A 96 -2.04 7.27 -5.86
N ILE A 97 -1.13 6.81 -6.72
CA ILE A 97 -0.15 7.66 -7.43
C ILE A 97 -0.75 8.18 -8.75
N ASN A 98 -1.98 8.69 -8.72
CA ASN A 98 -2.57 9.30 -9.90
C ASN A 98 -2.05 10.75 -10.10
N PRO A 99 -2.00 11.26 -11.34
CA PRO A 99 -1.46 12.59 -11.62
C PRO A 99 -2.25 13.75 -10.95
N GLY A 100 -3.55 13.57 -10.71
CA GLY A 100 -4.41 14.56 -10.04
C GLY A 100 -4.07 14.74 -8.56
N ASN A 101 -3.48 13.73 -7.92
CA ASN A 101 -2.99 13.81 -6.54
C ASN A 101 -1.64 14.52 -6.43
N PHE A 102 -1.09 15.08 -7.52
CA PHE A 102 0.16 15.83 -7.46
C PHE A 102 0.01 17.17 -8.15
N LYS A 103 0.38 18.25 -7.46
CA LYS A 103 0.38 19.60 -8.00
C LYS A 103 1.78 20.06 -8.34
N LYS A 104 1.95 20.66 -9.51
CA LYS A 104 3.22 21.27 -9.90
C LYS A 104 3.20 22.77 -9.59
N LEU A 105 4.03 23.19 -8.64
CA LEU A 105 4.16 24.59 -8.24
C LEU A 105 4.93 25.42 -9.29
N PRO A 106 4.80 26.77 -9.27
CA PRO A 106 5.52 27.66 -10.20
C PRO A 106 7.04 27.54 -10.13
N ASP A 107 7.59 27.26 -8.95
CA ASP A 107 9.02 27.03 -8.72
C ASP A 107 9.51 25.65 -9.20
N GLY A 108 8.61 24.83 -9.76
CA GLY A 108 8.89 23.51 -10.29
C GLY A 108 8.88 22.39 -9.25
N LYS A 109 8.60 22.67 -7.97
CA LYS A 109 8.37 21.65 -6.95
C LYS A 109 7.04 20.93 -7.19
N VAL A 110 6.92 19.76 -6.58
CA VAL A 110 5.70 18.95 -6.59
C VAL A 110 5.17 18.83 -5.17
N VAL A 111 3.88 19.04 -5.00
CA VAL A 111 3.16 18.78 -3.76
C VAL A 111 2.28 17.55 -3.97
N ALA A 112 2.38 16.58 -3.07
CA ALA A 112 1.47 15.45 -3.01
C ALA A 112 0.21 15.84 -2.23
N LEU A 113 -0.94 15.45 -2.77
CA LEU A 113 -2.27 15.63 -2.20
C LEU A 113 -2.89 14.27 -1.93
N ASP A 114 -4.07 14.32 -1.31
CA ASP A 114 -4.96 13.19 -1.08
C ASP A 114 -4.28 11.92 -0.51
N PHE A 115 -4.15 11.89 0.80
CA PHE A 115 -3.55 10.76 1.52
C PHE A 115 -4.59 9.70 1.93
N ARG A 116 -5.80 9.69 1.35
CA ARG A 116 -6.88 8.74 1.73
C ARG A 116 -6.51 7.27 1.59
N ALA A 117 -5.63 6.93 0.64
CA ALA A 117 -5.11 5.58 0.44
C ALA A 117 -3.62 5.49 0.84
N SER A 118 -3.21 6.26 1.84
CA SER A 118 -1.84 6.23 2.38
C SER A 118 -1.81 5.57 3.74
N CYS A 119 -0.96 4.56 3.87
CA CYS A 119 -0.80 3.76 5.09
C CYS A 119 0.66 3.70 5.51
N PHE A 120 0.92 3.42 6.78
CA PHE A 120 2.24 2.94 7.22
C PHE A 120 2.26 1.42 7.12
N LEU A 121 3.12 0.88 6.26
CA LEU A 121 3.16 -0.54 5.91
C LEU A 121 4.60 -1.06 5.79
N PRO A 122 4.80 -2.39 5.82
CA PRO A 122 6.06 -3.00 5.41
C PRO A 122 6.43 -2.56 3.98
N PRO A 123 7.72 -2.27 3.68
CA PRO A 123 8.15 -1.74 2.38
C PRO A 123 7.66 -2.50 1.14
N SER A 124 7.52 -3.83 1.24
CA SER A 124 7.01 -4.69 0.17
C SER A 124 5.62 -4.29 -0.33
N PHE A 125 4.78 -3.65 0.48
CA PHE A 125 3.46 -3.19 0.03
C PHE A 125 3.56 -2.14 -1.07
N PHE A 126 4.56 -1.26 -1.02
CA PHE A 126 4.76 -0.30 -2.11
C PHE A 126 5.06 -1.03 -3.43
N ALA A 127 5.87 -2.08 -3.40
CA ALA A 127 6.14 -2.90 -4.58
C ALA A 127 4.86 -3.59 -5.10
N VAL A 128 3.99 -4.07 -4.22
CA VAL A 128 2.68 -4.64 -4.59
C VAL A 128 1.79 -3.59 -5.26
N ALA A 129 1.72 -2.37 -4.71
CA ALA A 129 0.96 -1.28 -5.33
C ALA A 129 1.46 -0.99 -6.75
N MET A 130 2.79 -0.98 -6.95
CA MET A 130 3.39 -0.73 -8.26
C MET A 130 3.16 -1.89 -9.24
N GLU A 131 3.22 -3.15 -8.78
CA GLU A 131 2.95 -4.32 -9.62
C GLU A 131 1.48 -4.38 -10.05
N LYS A 132 0.56 -3.96 -9.18
CA LYS A 132 -0.89 -3.94 -9.45
C LYS A 132 -1.36 -2.68 -10.19
N ALA A 133 -0.48 -1.72 -10.47
CA ALA A 133 -0.84 -0.49 -11.16
C ALA A 133 -1.34 -0.77 -12.58
N VAL A 134 -2.57 -0.36 -12.87
CA VAL A 134 -3.19 -0.52 -14.20
C VAL A 134 -2.95 0.67 -15.12
N ASP A 135 -2.68 1.85 -14.56
CA ASP A 135 -2.49 3.07 -15.34
C ASP A 135 -1.02 3.28 -15.73
N LEU A 136 -0.81 3.84 -16.92
CA LEU A 136 0.53 4.04 -17.48
C LEU A 136 1.36 5.06 -16.70
N PHE A 137 0.71 6.02 -16.03
CA PHE A 137 1.40 7.07 -15.29
C PHE A 137 2.09 6.48 -14.07
N THR A 138 1.36 5.75 -13.22
CA THR A 138 1.88 5.04 -12.05
C THR A 138 3.00 4.08 -12.45
N GLN A 139 2.81 3.29 -13.52
CA GLN A 139 3.85 2.39 -14.03
C GLN A 139 5.13 3.12 -14.45
N ARG A 140 5.00 4.31 -15.06
CA ARG A 140 6.16 5.14 -15.43
C ARG A 140 6.84 5.76 -14.22
N VAL A 141 6.07 6.20 -13.22
CA VAL A 141 6.60 6.69 -11.95
C VAL A 141 7.39 5.59 -11.25
N ALA A 142 6.83 4.39 -11.13
CA ALA A 142 7.46 3.23 -10.48
C ALA A 142 8.87 2.94 -11.01
N ARG A 143 9.09 3.06 -12.34
CA ARG A 143 10.40 2.87 -12.99
C ARG A 143 11.48 3.85 -12.54
N HIS A 144 11.11 4.93 -11.88
CA HIS A 144 12.01 5.97 -11.39
C HIS A 144 12.12 6.03 -9.86
N VAL A 145 11.35 5.21 -9.13
CA VAL A 145 11.41 5.13 -7.67
C VAL A 145 12.26 3.93 -7.27
N LYS A 146 13.14 4.10 -6.28
CA LYS A 146 13.89 3.01 -5.67
C LYS A 146 13.16 2.55 -4.40
N TYR A 147 12.68 1.32 -4.42
CA TYR A 147 12.00 0.69 -3.30
C TYR A 147 12.44 -0.78 -3.19
N PRO A 148 12.37 -1.39 -2.00
CA PRO A 148 12.73 -2.79 -1.83
C PRO A 148 11.83 -3.69 -2.69
N ILE A 149 12.47 -4.56 -3.49
CA ILE A 149 11.78 -5.63 -4.19
C ILE A 149 12.00 -6.88 -3.35
N SER A 150 11.05 -7.16 -2.46
CA SER A 150 11.05 -8.40 -1.68
C SER A 150 10.73 -9.59 -2.58
N GLY A 151 11.32 -10.76 -2.30
CA GLY A 151 10.94 -12.03 -2.94
C GLY A 151 9.47 -12.41 -2.68
N ASP A 152 8.86 -11.81 -1.65
CA ASP A 152 7.47 -12.07 -1.25
C ASP A 152 6.44 -11.34 -2.12
N VAL A 153 6.84 -10.35 -2.91
CA VAL A 153 5.92 -9.50 -3.69
C VAL A 153 5.03 -10.34 -4.62
N ALA A 154 5.60 -11.31 -5.34
CA ALA A 154 4.83 -12.20 -6.20
C ALA A 154 3.85 -13.13 -5.43
N ALA A 155 4.14 -13.43 -4.17
CA ALA A 155 3.22 -14.18 -3.30
C ALA A 155 2.11 -13.24 -2.79
N MET A 156 2.45 -12.05 -2.32
CA MET A 156 1.47 -11.04 -1.91
C MET A 156 0.50 -10.69 -3.04
N THR A 157 1.01 -10.45 -4.25
CA THR A 157 0.18 -10.19 -5.43
C THR A 157 -0.73 -11.37 -5.75
N SER A 158 -0.24 -12.61 -5.65
CA SER A 158 -1.08 -13.81 -5.78
C SER A 158 -2.16 -13.88 -4.70
N ALA A 159 -1.84 -13.53 -3.45
CA ALA A 159 -2.80 -13.52 -2.35
C ALA A 159 -3.92 -12.50 -2.60
N SER A 160 -3.55 -11.29 -3.03
CA SER A 160 -4.51 -10.25 -3.43
C SER A 160 -5.47 -10.75 -4.52
N TYR A 161 -4.97 -11.42 -5.57
CA TYR A 161 -5.83 -11.99 -6.60
C TYR A 161 -6.72 -13.14 -6.09
N SER A 162 -6.28 -13.91 -5.10
CA SER A 162 -7.08 -14.97 -4.48
C SER A 162 -8.31 -14.44 -3.73
N LEU A 163 -8.41 -13.14 -3.44
CA LEU A 163 -9.59 -12.53 -2.84
C LEU A 163 -10.77 -12.41 -3.83
N ALA A 164 -10.48 -12.21 -5.12
CA ALA A 164 -11.49 -11.87 -6.13
C ALA A 164 -12.60 -12.93 -6.28
N PRO A 165 -12.31 -14.25 -6.34
CA PRO A 165 -13.37 -15.27 -6.45
C PRO A 165 -14.31 -15.33 -5.25
N TYR A 166 -13.90 -14.82 -4.09
CA TYR A 166 -14.70 -14.84 -2.86
C TYR A 166 -15.50 -13.58 -2.64
N GLY A 167 -15.18 -12.48 -3.34
CA GLY A 167 -15.86 -11.18 -3.16
C GLY A 167 -15.81 -10.64 -1.73
N ARG A 168 -14.80 -11.04 -0.95
CA ARG A 168 -14.59 -10.56 0.43
C ARG A 168 -13.13 -10.60 0.83
N ASN A 169 -12.75 -9.67 1.70
CA ASN A 169 -11.37 -9.48 2.16
C ASN A 169 -11.00 -10.24 3.45
N ASP A 170 -11.92 -11.00 4.07
CA ASP A 170 -11.72 -11.63 5.39
C ASP A 170 -11.39 -13.12 5.35
N ILE A 171 -11.14 -13.68 4.17
CA ILE A 171 -10.78 -15.09 4.01
C ILE A 171 -9.39 -15.37 4.62
N GLY A 172 -9.24 -16.54 5.23
CA GLY A 172 -7.94 -16.96 5.77
C GLY A 172 -7.50 -16.24 7.06
N ALA A 173 -8.27 -15.26 7.53
CA ALA A 173 -8.01 -14.55 8.77
C ALA A 173 -7.97 -15.50 9.99
N PRO A 174 -7.04 -15.31 10.93
CA PRO A 174 -7.03 -16.05 12.18
C PRO A 174 -8.26 -15.69 13.04
N LYS A 175 -8.70 -16.63 13.88
CA LYS A 175 -9.88 -16.46 14.75
C LYS A 175 -9.80 -15.23 15.66
N SER A 176 -8.60 -14.83 16.08
CA SER A 176 -8.36 -13.63 16.89
C SER A 176 -8.78 -12.35 16.18
N LEU A 177 -8.48 -12.22 14.88
CA LEU A 177 -8.88 -11.08 14.06
C LEU A 177 -10.41 -11.06 13.85
N CYS A 178 -11.01 -12.22 13.56
CA CYS A 178 -12.45 -12.31 13.35
C CYS A 178 -13.27 -11.85 14.57
N ARG A 179 -12.84 -12.21 15.79
CA ARG A 179 -13.54 -11.82 17.03
C ARG A 179 -13.53 -10.30 17.27
N ARG A 180 -12.50 -9.58 16.81
CA ARG A 180 -12.42 -8.12 16.96
C ARG A 180 -13.29 -7.35 15.97
N LYS A 181 -13.74 -8.00 14.89
CA LYS A 181 -14.64 -7.39 13.90
C LYS A 181 -16.09 -7.28 14.41
N GLU A 182 -16.45 -8.06 15.43
CA GLU A 182 -17.81 -8.14 15.99
C GLU A 182 -18.06 -7.18 17.16
N LEU A 183 -17.04 -6.40 17.57
CA LEU A 183 -17.08 -5.40 18.64
C LEU A 183 -17.13 -3.98 18.05
#